data_AF-A0A1S3DUX7-F1
#
_entry.id   AF-A0A1S3DUX7-F1
#
_cell.length_a   1.000
_cell.length_b   1.000
_cell.length_c   1.000
_cell.angle_alpha   90.00
_cell.angle_beta   90.00
_cell.angle_gamma   90.00
#
_symmetry.space_group_name_H-M   'P 1'
#
loop_
_entity.id
_entity.type
_entity.pdbx_description
1 polymer ?
#
loop_
_entity_poly.entity_id
_entity_poly.type
_entity_poly.pdbx_seq_one_letter_code
_entity_poly.pdbx_strand_id
1 'polypeptide(L)'
;MRYSSKSQLLDHLNSHTGLKPYICHICKNSYVAAKGLKRHLKRHMQATGQLSVEDMYQCDICSKMFIEHHAMVKHRDWVHGDKCHVCKVCGAKIKGNLRKHMLSHTGEKPFCCHICDLKLV
;
A
#
# COMPACT_ATOMS: atom_id res chain seq x y z
N MET A 1 5.54 21.74 -2.81
CA MET A 1 4.66 21.07 -3.79
C MET A 1 3.98 22.12 -4.65
N ARG A 2 3.82 21.88 -5.96
CA ARG A 2 3.02 22.72 -6.88
C ARG A 2 1.88 21.87 -7.41
N TYR A 3 0.67 22.43 -7.48
CA TYR A 3 -0.53 21.74 -7.95
C TYR A 3 -1.01 22.33 -9.27
N SER A 4 -1.45 21.49 -10.20
CA SER A 4 -1.94 21.94 -11.51
C SER A 4 -3.43 22.30 -11.51
N SER A 5 -4.16 22.03 -10.43
CA SER A 5 -5.56 22.45 -10.28
C SER A 5 -5.96 22.71 -8.83
N LYS A 6 -7.03 23.51 -8.65
CA LYS A 6 -7.61 23.83 -7.33
C LYS A 6 -8.10 22.58 -6.61
N SER A 7 -8.69 21.62 -7.33
CA SER A 7 -9.15 20.35 -6.76
C SER A 7 -7.99 19.52 -6.19
N GLN A 8 -6.84 19.46 -6.88
CA GLN A 8 -5.67 18.75 -6.35
C GLN A 8 -5.10 19.38 -5.09
N LEU A 9 -5.08 20.71 -5.03
CA LEU A 9 -4.69 21.44 -3.82
C LEU A 9 -5.67 21.14 -2.67
N LEU A 10 -6.97 21.13 -2.92
CA LEU A 10 -7.98 20.83 -1.90
C LEU A 10 -7.87 19.39 -1.38
N ASP A 11 -7.73 18.42 -2.27
CA ASP A 11 -7.51 17.01 -1.90
C ASP A 11 -6.26 16.85 -1.02
N HIS A 12 -5.19 17.61 -1.32
CA HIS A 12 -3.99 17.63 -0.50
C HIS A 12 -4.24 18.24 0.88
N LEU A 13 -4.90 19.39 0.96
CA LEU A 13 -5.23 20.01 2.24
C LEU A 13 -6.09 19.10 3.12
N ASN A 14 -7.04 18.39 2.52
CA ASN A 14 -7.86 17.38 3.18
C ASN A 14 -7.04 16.25 3.83
N SER A 15 -5.85 15.95 3.30
CA SER A 15 -4.96 14.95 3.90
C SER A 15 -4.29 15.41 5.20
N HIS A 16 -4.12 16.72 5.40
CA HIS A 16 -3.60 17.29 6.65
C HIS A 16 -4.69 17.43 7.70
N THR A 17 -5.88 17.87 7.29
CA THR A 17 -7.03 18.07 8.20
C THR A 17 -7.75 16.77 8.55
N GLY A 18 -7.47 15.68 7.83
CA GLY A 18 -8.17 14.42 7.97
C GLY A 18 -9.58 14.41 7.37
N LEU A 19 -10.00 15.49 6.71
CA LEU A 19 -11.29 15.56 6.03
C LEU A 19 -11.38 14.53 4.90
N LYS A 20 -12.43 13.73 4.91
CA LYS A 20 -12.66 12.65 3.94
C LYS A 20 -14.07 12.75 3.35
N PRO A 21 -14.31 13.71 2.44
CA PRO A 21 -15.66 14.01 1.96
C PRO A 21 -16.27 12.90 1.09
N TYR A 22 -15.45 11.98 0.57
CA TYR A 22 -15.92 10.93 -0.33
C TYR A 22 -16.20 9.64 0.44
N ILE A 23 -17.47 9.32 0.66
CA ILE A 23 -17.90 8.18 1.48
C ILE A 23 -18.39 7.03 0.59
N CYS A 24 -17.93 5.81 0.89
CA CYS A 24 -18.43 4.60 0.26
C CYS A 24 -19.83 4.26 0.78
N HIS A 25 -20.81 4.13 -0.11
CA HIS A 25 -22.18 3.80 0.30
C HIS A 25 -22.32 2.36 0.82
N ILE A 26 -21.44 1.44 0.39
CA ILE A 26 -21.45 0.01 0.75
C ILE A 26 -20.89 -0.24 2.16
N CYS A 27 -19.69 0.26 2.46
CA CYS A 27 -19.00 -0.03 3.74
C CYS A 27 -18.70 1.21 4.59
N LYS A 28 -19.21 2.39 4.19
CA LYS A 28 -19.05 3.68 4.89
C LYS A 28 -17.61 4.18 5.08
N ASN A 29 -16.62 3.50 4.51
CA ASN A 29 -15.25 3.99 4.45
C ASN A 29 -15.17 5.31 3.69
N SER A 30 -14.40 6.26 4.22
CA SER A 30 -14.27 7.61 3.67
C SER A 30 -12.88 7.87 3.08
N TYR A 31 -12.82 8.73 2.07
CA TYR A 31 -11.63 9.05 1.28
C TYR A 31 -11.46 10.55 1.11
N VAL A 32 -10.20 10.99 1.05
CA VAL A 32 -9.82 12.41 0.86
C VAL A 32 -10.09 12.92 -0.55
N ALA A 33 -10.15 12.01 -1.53
CA ALA A 33 -10.26 12.31 -2.95
C ALA A 33 -11.18 11.32 -3.68
N ALA A 34 -11.90 11.79 -4.70
CA ALA A 34 -12.83 10.97 -5.50
C ALA A 34 -12.14 9.75 -6.15
N LYS A 35 -10.91 9.94 -6.64
CA LYS A 35 -10.08 8.86 -7.21
C LYS A 35 -9.84 7.71 -6.22
N GLY A 36 -9.71 8.05 -4.93
CA GLY A 36 -9.51 7.07 -3.86
C GLY A 36 -10.76 6.22 -3.65
N LEU A 37 -11.94 6.85 -3.62
CA LEU A 37 -13.22 6.16 -3.52
C LEU A 37 -13.48 5.28 -4.74
N LYS A 38 -13.26 5.79 -5.96
CA LYS A 38 -13.46 5.02 -7.21
C LYS A 38 -12.59 3.74 -7.23
N ARG A 39 -11.32 3.86 -6.84
CA ARG A 39 -10.44 2.71 -6.69
C ARG A 39 -10.96 1.71 -5.67
N HIS A 40 -11.40 2.19 -4.52
CA HIS A 40 -11.94 1.32 -3.48
C HIS A 40 -13.19 0.56 -3.93
N LEU A 41 -14.07 1.20 -4.71
CA LEU A 41 -15.27 0.54 -5.24
C LEU A 41 -14.93 -0.66 -6.13
N LYS A 42 -13.81 -0.64 -6.86
CA LYS A 42 -13.34 -1.82 -7.61
C LYS A 42 -13.11 -3.05 -6.71
N ARG A 43 -12.76 -2.87 -5.43
CA ARG A 43 -12.64 -3.98 -4.48
C ARG A 43 -13.99 -4.61 -4.15
N HIS A 44 -15.04 -3.81 -4.06
CA HIS A 44 -16.39 -4.35 -3.90
C HIS A 44 -16.82 -5.09 -5.16
N MET A 45 -16.55 -4.53 -6.34
CA MET A 45 -16.83 -5.20 -7.62
C MET A 45 -16.07 -6.53 -7.77
N GLN A 46 -14.81 -6.60 -7.30
CA GLN A 46 -14.05 -7.85 -7.30
C GLN A 46 -14.70 -8.88 -6.37
N ALA A 47 -15.11 -8.47 -5.17
CA ALA A 47 -15.74 -9.36 -4.19
C ALA A 47 -17.12 -9.88 -4.64
N THR A 48 -17.85 -9.09 -5.44
CA THR A 48 -19.14 -9.50 -6.02
C THR A 48 -19.00 -10.22 -7.37
N GLY A 49 -17.78 -10.40 -7.89
CA GLY A 49 -17.53 -11.02 -9.19
C GLY A 49 -17.92 -10.14 -10.39
N GLN A 50 -18.22 -8.86 -10.17
CA GLN A 50 -18.63 -7.89 -11.20
C GLN A 50 -17.44 -7.17 -11.85
N LEU A 51 -16.22 -7.35 -11.32
CA LEU A 51 -15.02 -6.76 -11.91
C LEU A 51 -14.51 -7.66 -13.04
N SER A 52 -14.46 -7.12 -14.25
CA SER A 52 -13.99 -7.86 -15.43
C SER A 52 -12.47 -8.07 -15.40
N VAL A 53 -12.00 -9.09 -16.10
CA VAL A 53 -10.56 -9.40 -16.20
C VAL A 53 -9.80 -8.25 -16.89
N GLU A 54 -10.44 -7.58 -17.86
CA GLU A 54 -9.89 -6.42 -18.58
C GLU A 54 -9.71 -5.18 -17.68
N ASP A 55 -10.44 -5.10 -16.56
CA ASP A 55 -10.35 -4.02 -15.58
C ASP A 55 -9.23 -4.22 -14.54
N MET A 56 -8.55 -5.36 -14.63
CA MET A 56 -7.52 -5.83 -13.71
C MET A 56 -6.16 -5.90 -14.40
N TYR A 57 -5.11 -6.01 -13.58
CA TYR A 57 -3.73 -6.14 -14.02
C TYR A 57 -3.25 -7.56 -13.71
N GLN A 58 -2.88 -8.29 -14.75
CA GLN A 58 -2.34 -9.64 -14.64
C GLN A 58 -0.82 -9.62 -14.45
N CYS A 59 -0.29 -10.47 -13.56
CA CYS A 59 1.13 -10.76 -13.53
C CYS A 59 1.50 -11.63 -14.74
N ASP A 60 2.48 -11.17 -15.51
CA ASP A 60 3.05 -11.84 -16.69
C ASP A 60 3.70 -13.20 -16.39
N ILE A 61 4.06 -13.47 -15.14
CA ILE A 61 4.80 -14.68 -14.74
C ILE A 61 3.91 -15.76 -14.13
N CYS A 62 2.98 -15.40 -13.23
CA CYS A 62 2.14 -16.36 -12.52
C CYS A 62 0.64 -16.19 -12.76
N SER A 63 0.24 -15.31 -13.70
CA SER A 63 -1.16 -15.04 -14.06
C SER A 63 -2.07 -14.56 -12.94
N LYS A 64 -1.51 -14.15 -11.79
CA LYS A 64 -2.29 -13.59 -10.68
C LYS A 64 -2.84 -12.20 -11.04
N MET A 65 -4.11 -11.95 -10.72
CA MET A 65 -4.82 -10.71 -11.05
C MET A 65 -4.84 -9.70 -9.89
N PHE A 66 -4.74 -8.42 -10.21
CA PHE A 66 -4.72 -7.30 -9.26
C PHE A 66 -5.63 -6.16 -9.70
N ILE A 67 -6.26 -5.46 -8.76
CA ILE A 67 -7.08 -4.27 -9.06
C ILE A 67 -6.21 -3.09 -9.52
N GLU A 68 -4.96 -3.01 -9.05
CA GLU A 68 -4.07 -1.88 -9.28
C GLU A 68 -2.75 -2.31 -9.90
N HIS A 69 -2.31 -1.56 -10.93
CA HIS A 69 -1.05 -1.79 -11.62
C HIS A 69 0.14 -1.81 -10.65
N HIS A 70 0.22 -0.83 -9.75
CA HIS A 70 1.32 -0.72 -8.80
C HIS A 70 1.37 -1.90 -7.82
N ALA A 71 0.23 -2.52 -7.52
CA ALA A 71 0.16 -3.70 -6.67
C ALA A 71 0.66 -4.95 -7.41
N MET A 72 0.29 -5.10 -8.69
CA MET A 72 0.83 -6.13 -9.57
C MET A 72 2.35 -6.01 -9.71
N VAL A 73 2.87 -4.81 -10.01
CA VAL A 73 4.32 -4.57 -10.14
C VAL A 73 5.05 -4.92 -8.85
N LYS A 74 4.55 -4.45 -7.69
CA LYS A 74 5.14 -4.81 -6.38
C LYS A 74 5.15 -6.32 -6.14
N HIS A 75 4.06 -7.00 -6.48
CA HIS A 75 3.99 -8.45 -6.37
C HIS A 75 5.03 -9.12 -7.28
N ARG A 76 5.11 -8.71 -8.54
CA ARG A 76 6.07 -9.21 -9.51
C ARG A 76 7.49 -9.05 -9.01
N ASP A 77 7.87 -7.85 -8.57
CA ASP A 77 9.22 -7.55 -8.09
C ASP A 77 9.56 -8.31 -6.80
N TRP A 78 8.60 -8.47 -5.90
CA TRP A 78 8.84 -9.14 -4.62
C TRP A 78 8.89 -10.67 -4.74
N VAL A 79 7.96 -11.26 -5.51
CA VAL A 79 7.87 -12.72 -5.68
C VAL A 79 8.86 -13.20 -6.73
N HIS A 80 8.83 -12.60 -7.92
CA HIS A 80 9.56 -13.06 -9.10
C HIS A 80 10.81 -12.24 -9.41
N GLY A 81 11.00 -11.08 -8.76
CA GLY A 81 12.19 -10.28 -8.95
C GLY A 81 13.39 -10.84 -8.19
N ASP A 82 14.58 -10.55 -8.73
CA ASP A 82 15.87 -10.89 -8.11
C ASP A 82 16.38 -9.77 -7.19
N LYS A 83 15.65 -8.65 -7.12
CA LYS A 83 16.08 -7.47 -6.39
C LYS A 83 15.99 -7.71 -4.89
N CYS A 84 17.15 -8.03 -4.32
CA CYS A 84 17.37 -8.12 -2.89
C CYS A 84 18.34 -7.01 -2.46
N HIS A 85 18.22 -6.60 -1.20
CA HIS A 85 19.18 -5.74 -0.55
C HIS A 85 20.16 -6.60 0.22
N VAL A 86 21.46 -6.37 0.06
CA VAL A 86 22.49 -7.06 0.85
C VAL A 86 22.66 -6.33 2.17
N CYS A 87 22.44 -7.04 3.28
CA CYS A 87 22.75 -6.52 4.60
C CYS A 87 24.26 -6.40 4.77
N LYS A 88 24.75 -5.19 5.09
CA LYS A 88 26.19 -4.96 5.27
C LYS A 88 26.75 -5.53 6.58
N VAL A 89 25.89 -5.90 7.53
CA VAL A 89 26.30 -6.43 8.84
C VAL A 89 26.46 -7.94 8.81
N CYS A 90 25.50 -8.68 8.23
CA CYS A 90 25.52 -10.15 8.21
C CYS A 90 25.63 -10.76 6.81
N GLY A 91 25.69 -9.96 5.75
CA GLY A 91 25.76 -10.43 4.37
C GLY A 91 24.45 -11.02 3.81
N ALA A 92 23.38 -11.09 4.61
CA ALA A 92 22.12 -11.68 4.19
C ALA A 92 21.47 -10.92 3.03
N LYS A 93 20.96 -11.65 2.04
CA LYS A 93 20.14 -11.11 0.94
C LYS A 93 18.69 -10.96 1.42
N ILE A 94 18.21 -9.73 1.52
CA ILE A 94 16.87 -9.40 2.02
C ILE A 94 15.96 -9.00 0.85
N LYS A 95 14.89 -9.78 0.63
CA LYS A 95 13.78 -9.37 -0.24
C LYS A 95 12.79 -8.52 0.58
N GLY A 96 12.70 -7.21 0.29
CA GLY A 96 11.78 -6.29 0.98
C GLY A 96 12.48 -5.15 1.71
N ASN A 97 11.96 -4.73 2.87
CA ASN A 97 12.42 -3.53 3.57
C ASN A 97 13.70 -3.78 4.39
N LEU A 98 14.86 -3.45 3.81
CA LEU A 98 16.16 -3.57 4.50
C LEU A 98 16.18 -2.80 5.83
N ARG A 99 15.57 -1.61 5.91
CA ARG A 99 15.56 -0.83 7.16
C ARG A 99 14.90 -1.59 8.30
N LYS A 100 13.80 -2.30 8.01
CA LYS A 100 13.15 -3.15 9.01
C LYS A 100 14.05 -4.31 9.42
N HIS A 101 14.74 -4.93 8.47
CA HIS A 101 15.75 -5.96 8.77
C HIS A 101 16.87 -5.41 9.67
N MET A 102 17.34 -4.18 9.45
CA MET A 102 18.41 -3.60 10.27
C MET A 102 18.03 -3.47 11.75
N LEU A 103 16.75 -3.31 12.07
CA LEU A 103 16.28 -3.27 13.46
C LEU A 103 16.51 -4.59 14.21
N SER A 104 16.62 -5.73 13.51
CA SER A 104 16.97 -7.00 14.18
C SER A 104 18.43 -7.06 14.61
N HIS A 105 19.31 -6.26 14.00
CA HIS A 105 20.72 -6.16 14.40
C HIS A 105 20.91 -5.18 15.55
N THR A 106 20.20 -4.05 15.53
CA THR A 106 20.31 -3.03 16.59
C THR A 106 19.47 -3.38 17.81
N GLY A 107 18.49 -4.28 17.70
CA GLY A 107 17.53 -4.59 18.76
C GLY A 107 16.56 -3.45 19.05
N GLU A 108 16.55 -2.40 18.22
CA GLU A 108 15.64 -1.27 18.37
C GLU A 108 14.20 -1.73 18.15
N LYS A 109 13.35 -1.47 19.15
CA LYS A 109 11.93 -1.81 19.15
C LYS A 109 11.12 -0.51 19.24
N PRO A 110 10.88 0.17 18.10
CA PRO A 110 10.29 1.51 18.07
C PRO A 110 8.80 1.52 18.44
N PHE A 111 8.15 0.35 18.50
CA PHE A 111 6.74 0.24 18.85
C PHE A 111 6.60 -0.31 20.28
N CYS A 112 6.01 0.48 21.18
CA CYS A 112 5.76 0.10 22.57
C CYS A 112 4.25 0.02 22.83
N CYS A 113 3.79 -1.08 23.43
CA CYS A 113 2.42 -1.17 23.92
C CYS A 113 2.31 -0.48 25.28
N HIS A 114 1.60 0.65 25.34
CA HIS A 114 1.27 1.39 26.57
C HIS A 114 0.45 0.62 27.63
N ILE A 115 -0.04 -0.60 27.35
CA ILE A 115 -0.87 -1.39 28.27
C ILE A 115 -0.08 -2.55 28.89
N CYS A 116 0.89 -3.12 28.16
CA CYS A 116 1.65 -4.29 28.62
C CYS A 116 3.17 -4.17 28.42
N ASP A 117 3.66 -2.96 28.16
CA ASP A 117 5.08 -2.62 27.91
C ASP A 117 5.79 -3.46 26.84
N LEU A 118 5.04 -4.21 26.02
CA LEU A 118 5.59 -5.05 24.97
C LEU A 118 6.20 -4.17 23.88
N LYS A 119 7.50 -4.39 23.62
CA LYS A 119 8.25 -3.68 22.57
C LYS A 119 8.41 -4.57 21.33
N LEU A 120 8.04 -4.06 20.16
CA LEU A 120 8.04 -4.75 18.86
C LEU A 120 8.97 -4.10 17.83
N VAL A 121 9.45 -4.91 16.88
CA VAL A 121 10.32 -4.55 15.73
C VAL A 121 9.54 -4.43 14.42
#